data_AF-A0A3S7GYN8-F1
#
_entry.id   AF-A0A3S7GYN8-F1
#
_cell.length_a   1.000
_cell.length_b   1.000
_cell.length_c   1.000
_cell.angle_alpha   90.00
_cell.angle_beta   90.00
_cell.angle_gamma   90.00
#
_symmetry.space_group_name_H-M   'P 1'
#
loop_
_entity.id
_entity.type
_entity.pdbx_description
1 polymer ?
#
loop_
_entity_poly.entity_id
_entity_poly.type
_entity_poly.pdbx_seq_one_letter_code
_entity_poly.pdbx_strand_id
1 'polypeptide(L)' 'MTNKIKCSKGYGVITQSVMSSKDISIEAKALYCYYMAHVGDNIIPSATQTCNDLQISYKRFKTLRTQLFERGYL' A
#
# COMPACT_ATOMS: atom_id res chain seq x y z
N MET A 1 8.70 -27.46 -8.37
CA MET A 1 7.24 -27.29 -8.19
C MET A 1 6.92 -25.81 -8.25
N THR A 2 6.30 -25.34 -9.33
CA THR A 2 5.94 -23.92 -9.49
C THR A 2 4.50 -23.74 -9.00
N ASN A 3 4.33 -23.16 -7.81
CA ASN A 3 3.01 -22.78 -7.32
C ASN A 3 2.49 -21.65 -8.21
N LYS A 4 1.57 -21.97 -9.12
CA LYS A 4 0.83 -20.96 -9.90
C LYS A 4 -0.08 -20.21 -8.92
N ILE A 5 0.28 -18.96 -8.62
CA ILE A 5 -0.58 -18.05 -7.87
C ILE A 5 -1.77 -17.71 -8.78
N LYS A 6 -2.96 -18.17 -8.40
CA LYS A 6 -4.22 -17.85 -9.09
C LYS A 6 -4.67 -16.47 -8.61
N CYS A 7 -4.22 -15.42 -9.29
CA CYS A 7 -4.65 -14.04 -9.00
C CYS A 7 -5.92 -13.75 -9.81
N SER A 8 -7.09 -13.69 -9.17
CA SER A 8 -8.40 -13.50 -9.82
C SER A 8 -8.81 -12.03 -10.00
N LYS A 9 -8.03 -11.10 -9.42
CA LYS A 9 -8.21 -9.64 -9.52
C LYS A 9 -6.81 -9.06 -9.78
N GLY A 10 -6.69 -8.06 -10.65
CA GLY A 10 -5.41 -7.62 -11.22
C GLY A 10 -4.31 -7.29 -10.21
N TYR A 11 -3.07 -7.23 -10.68
CA TYR A 11 -1.92 -6.78 -9.89
C TYR A 11 -1.73 -5.27 -10.07
N GLY A 12 -1.60 -4.54 -8.96
CA GLY A 12 -1.07 -3.18 -8.98
C GLY A 12 0.40 -3.18 -9.42
N VAL A 13 0.83 -2.16 -10.16
CA VAL A 13 2.25 -1.95 -10.46
C VAL A 13 2.95 -1.41 -9.21
N ILE A 14 3.84 -2.20 -8.62
CA ILE A 14 4.62 -1.82 -7.43
C ILE A 14 6.00 -1.32 -7.86
N THR A 15 6.39 -0.14 -7.41
CA THR A 15 7.73 0.40 -7.71
C THR A 15 8.81 -0.22 -6.81
N GLN A 16 9.92 -0.63 -7.42
CA GLN A 16 11.06 -1.22 -6.69
C GLN A 16 11.72 -0.22 -5.73
N SER A 17 11.67 1.08 -6.04
CA SER A 17 12.23 2.15 -5.21
C SER A 17 11.55 2.21 -3.83
N VAL A 18 10.23 2.09 -3.76
CA VAL A 18 9.48 2.04 -2.50
C VAL A 18 9.83 0.77 -1.72
N MET A 19 9.88 -0.38 -2.41
CA MET A 19 10.19 -1.67 -1.76
C MET A 19 11.62 -1.73 -1.22
N SER A 20 12.57 -1.10 -1.91
CA SER A 20 13.99 -1.07 -1.53
C SER A 20 14.33 0.06 -0.56
N SER A 21 13.41 1.01 -0.34
CA SER A 21 13.63 2.13 0.57
C SER A 21 13.85 1.67 2.00
N LYS A 22 14.92 2.17 2.63
CA LYS A 22 15.23 1.91 4.05
C LYS A 22 14.65 2.96 4.98
N ASP A 23 14.15 4.07 4.42
CA ASP A 23 13.67 5.23 5.18
C ASP A 23 12.18 5.16 5.52
N ILE A 24 11.49 4.11 5.05
CA ILE A 24 10.08 3.85 5.34
C ILE A 24 9.89 2.52 6.07
N SER A 25 8.90 2.50 6.95
CA SER A 25 8.55 1.30 7.69
C SER A 25 7.97 0.21 6.77
N ILE A 26 8.08 -1.05 7.20
CA ILE A 26 7.43 -2.18 6.51
C ILE A 26 5.92 -1.97 6.37
N GLU A 27 5.27 -1.35 7.36
CA GLU A 27 3.84 -1.05 7.30
C GLU A 27 3.51 0.06 6.30
N ALA A 28 4.39 1.06 6.12
CA ALA A 28 4.22 2.07 5.08
C ALA A 28 4.33 1.44 3.68
N LYS A 29 5.24 0.45 3.51
CA LYS A 29 5.30 -0.35 2.27
C LYS A 29 4.00 -1.12 2.03
N ALA A 30 3.42 -1.71 3.07
CA ALA A 30 2.13 -2.40 2.97
C ALA A 30 0.99 -1.45 2.57
N LEU A 31 0.92 -0.25 3.17
CA LEU A 31 -0.06 0.78 2.80
C LEU A 31 0.10 1.22 1.34
N TYR A 32 1.32 1.42 0.87
CA TYR A 32 1.59 1.73 -0.54
C TYR A 32 1.10 0.61 -1.47
N CYS A 33 1.44 -0.65 -1.18
CA CYS A 33 0.98 -1.79 -1.97
C CYS A 33 -0.54 -1.90 -2.00
N TYR A 34 -1.20 -1.64 -0.87
CA TYR A 34 -2.66 -1.61 -0.79
C TYR A 34 -3.24 -0.56 -1.75
N TYR A 35 -2.73 0.67 -1.74
CA TYR A 35 -3.16 1.69 -2.71
C TYR A 35 -2.90 1.28 -4.16
N MET A 36 -1.73 0.72 -4.48
CA MET A 36 -1.43 0.28 -5.85
C MET A 36 -2.37 -0.82 -6.33
N ALA A 37 -2.87 -1.68 -5.44
CA ALA A 37 -3.88 -2.68 -5.77
C ALA A 37 -5.23 -2.05 -6.18
N HIS A 38 -5.54 -0.84 -5.71
CA HIS A 38 -6.78 -0.11 -6.03
C HIS A 38 -6.63 0.90 -7.18
N VAL A 39 -5.42 1.39 -7.46
CA VAL A 39 -5.16 2.31 -8.58
C VAL A 39 -5.57 1.70 -9.93
N GLY A 40 -5.42 0.37 -10.09
CA GLY A 40 -5.89 -0.33 -11.29
C GLY A 40 -7.40 -0.18 -11.55
N ASP A 41 -8.18 0.10 -10.50
CA ASP A 41 -9.62 0.31 -10.58
C ASP A 41 -10.00 1.81 -10.64
N ASN A 42 -9.03 2.73 -10.75
CA ASN A 42 -9.20 4.19 -10.64
C ASN A 42 -9.90 4.62 -9.32
N ILE A 43 -9.77 3.81 -8.26
CA ILE A 43 -10.38 4.06 -6.97
C ILE A 43 -9.27 4.36 -5.95
N ILE A 44 -9.44 5.43 -5.18
CA ILE A 44 -8.63 5.70 -4.00
C ILE A 44 -9.48 5.36 -2.77
N PRO A 45 -9.14 4.30 -2.01
CA PRO A 45 -9.88 3.94 -0.81
C PRO A 45 -9.90 5.08 0.22
N SER A 46 -11.02 5.21 0.94
CA SER A 46 -11.13 6.17 2.05
C SER A 46 -10.20 5.79 3.20
N ALA A 47 -9.90 6.75 4.08
CA ALA A 47 -9.11 6.47 5.28
C ALA A 47 -9.80 5.41 6.17
N THR A 48 -11.11 5.48 6.33
CA THR A 48 -11.90 4.51 7.09
C THR A 48 -11.81 3.12 6.48
N GLN A 49 -12.02 3.01 5.16
CA GLN A 49 -11.91 1.73 4.45
C GLN A 49 -10.50 1.16 4.59
N THR A 50 -9.47 1.98 4.38
CA THR A 50 -8.07 1.58 4.51
C THR A 50 -7.75 1.09 5.93
N CYS A 51 -8.22 1.79 6.96
CA CYS A 51 -8.03 1.38 8.35
C CYS A 51 -8.72 0.05 8.65
N ASN A 52 -9.93 -0.15 8.13
CA ASN A 52 -10.68 -1.38 8.28
C ASN A 52 -9.99 -2.54 7.56
N ASP A 53 -9.56 -2.36 6.32
CA ASP A 53 -8.99 -3.44 5.50
C ASP A 53 -7.59 -3.84 5.98
N LEU A 54 -6.77 -2.86 6.38
CA LEU A 54 -5.42 -3.11 6.89
C LEU A 54 -5.39 -3.40 8.40
N GLN A 55 -6.54 -3.33 9.09
CA GLN A 55 -6.67 -3.53 10.53
C GLN A 55 -5.71 -2.63 11.34
N ILE A 56 -5.61 -1.36 10.95
CA ILE A 56 -4.77 -0.35 11.62
C ILE A 56 -5.60 0.78 12.20
N SER A 57 -5.13 1.38 13.29
CA SER A 57 -5.78 2.58 13.83
C SER A 57 -5.65 3.78 12.87
N TYR A 58 -6.61 4.71 12.93
CA TYR A 58 -6.54 5.95 12.16
C TYR A 58 -5.28 6.77 12.45
N LYS A 59 -4.80 6.76 13.70
CA LYS A 59 -3.53 7.40 14.08
C LYS A 59 -2.36 6.76 13.33
N ARG A 60 -2.28 5.43 13.31
CA ARG A 60 -1.25 4.68 12.60
C ARG A 60 -1.30 4.95 11.11
N PHE A 61 -2.50 4.88 10.51
CA PHE A 61 -2.73 5.24 9.12
C PHE A 61 -2.17 6.64 8.78
N LYS A 62 -2.51 7.67 9.58
CA LYS A 62 -1.99 9.03 9.35
C LYS A 62 -0.47 9.10 9.39
N THR A 63 0.17 8.45 10.36
CA THR A 63 1.65 8.39 10.45
C THR A 63 2.26 7.71 9.22
N LEU A 64 1.73 6.55 8.81
CA LEU A 64 2.24 5.80 7.65
C LEU A 64 2.06 6.59 6.35
N ARG A 65 0.88 7.20 6.15
CA ARG A 65 0.58 8.03 4.98
C ARG A 65 1.48 9.26 4.92
N THR A 66 1.73 9.91 6.06
CA THR A 66 2.65 11.07 6.14
C THR A 66 4.07 10.64 5.76
N GLN A 67 4.53 9.51 6.28
CA GLN A 67 5.85 8.96 5.96
C GLN A 67 6.05 8.75 4.45
N LEU A 68 5.02 8.26 3.74
CA LEU A 68 5.05 8.07 2.28
C LEU A 68 5.04 9.40 1.53
N PHE A 69 4.20 10.35 1.94
CA PHE A 69 4.06 11.66 1.29
C PHE A 69 5.33 12.51 1.41
N GLU A 70 5.90 12.59 2.61
CA GLU A 70 7.14 13.34 2.87
C GLU A 70 8.35 12.80 2.09
N ARG A 71 8.29 11.55 1.63
CA ARG A 71 9.35 10.89 0.84
C ARG A 71 9.01 10.80 -0.65
N GLY A 72 7.91 11.39 -1.09
CA GLY A 72 7.51 11.46 -2.50
C GLY A 72 7.03 10.14 -3.10
N TYR A 73 6.53 9.21 -2.28
CA TYR A 73 5.98 7.93 -2.75
C TYR A 73 4.47 7.94 -2.97
N LEU A 74 3.78 8.91 -2.38
CA LEU A 74 2.37 9.26 -2.58
C LEU A 74 2.26 10.78 -2.71
#